data_AF-A0A938ZV38-F1
#
_entry.id   AF-A0A938ZV38-F1
#
_cell.length_a   1.000
_cell.length_b   1.000
_cell.length_c   1.000
_cell.angle_alpha   90.00
_cell.angle_beta   90.00
_cell.angle_gamma   90.00
#
_symmetry.space_group_name_H-M   'P 1'
#
loop_
_entity.id
_entity.type
_entity.pdbx_description
1 polymer ?
#
loop_
_entity_poly.entity_id
_entity_poly.type
_entity_poly.pdbx_seq_one_letter_code
_entity_poly.pdbx_strand_id
1 'polypeptide(L)'
;MRLKILEQTPTLLKLQLKPAAILYWFFGGLFVAGGVLLIATLAKTTTFTCNRVEPTQESCQLITKSILKSQVKTWNLKEVIGAKLDTSTTAGNSYPLVLLTNDGSVPIDLVNADSTHKESKARQINAFLKNSREPKLIIHEDSRLWTYPLGLFLIASGAVCIIYMLMNGIIICIFDKTLDKATIERKGWLGKEVVEAKLSEISGLNIDAVAIDTVTGTSSTSYNIVLNLVSDKNIYLAAGPMFTAESAEQTLDAIASFLKLD
;
A
#
# COMPACT_ATOMS: atom_id res chain seq x y z
N MET A 1 -0.58 -18.77 12.18
CA MET A 1 0.84 -19.22 12.14
C MET A 1 0.95 -20.53 11.38
N ARG A 2 2.12 -20.88 10.83
CA ARG A 2 2.42 -22.24 10.33
C ARG A 2 3.34 -22.95 11.29
N LEU A 3 2.91 -24.11 11.79
CA LEU A 3 3.70 -25.00 12.63
C LEU A 3 4.67 -25.84 11.80
N LYS A 4 5.91 -25.92 12.26
CA LYS A 4 6.91 -26.86 11.75
C LYS A 4 7.60 -27.52 12.94
N ILE A 5 7.45 -28.83 13.06
CA ILE A 5 8.21 -29.61 14.03
C ILE A 5 9.64 -29.74 13.48
N LEU A 6 10.63 -29.25 14.24
CA LEU A 6 12.04 -29.34 13.87
C LEU A 6 12.68 -30.61 14.40
N GLU A 7 12.30 -31.02 15.60
CA GLU A 7 12.80 -32.21 16.27
C GLU A 7 11.75 -32.72 17.25
N GLN A 8 11.54 -34.03 17.27
CA GLN A 8 10.61 -34.68 18.18
C GLN A 8 11.20 -36.02 18.61
N THR A 9 11.62 -36.08 19.87
CA THR A 9 12.06 -37.30 20.54
C THR A 9 11.24 -37.45 21.83
N PRO A 10 11.36 -38.57 22.57
CA PRO A 10 10.64 -38.73 23.84
C PRO A 10 11.03 -37.68 24.90
N THR A 11 12.23 -37.10 24.77
CA THR A 11 12.84 -36.18 25.74
C THR A 11 12.95 -34.74 25.25
N LEU A 12 12.89 -34.48 23.94
CA LEU A 12 13.03 -33.15 23.35
C LEU A 12 11.96 -32.89 22.29
N LEU A 13 11.23 -31.78 22.42
CA LEU A 13 10.35 -31.25 21.39
C LEU A 13 10.80 -29.85 20.99
N LYS A 14 11.11 -29.67 19.71
CA LYS A 14 11.48 -28.39 19.12
C LYS A 14 10.51 -28.00 18.03
N LEU A 15 9.75 -26.94 18.27
CA LEU A 15 8.76 -26.40 17.35
C LEU A 15 9.24 -25.07 16.78
N GLN A 16 8.91 -24.83 15.52
CA GLN A 16 9.10 -23.55 14.86
C GLN A 16 7.77 -23.07 14.31
N LEU A 17 7.34 -21.90 14.76
CA LEU A 17 6.14 -21.21 14.29
C LEU A 17 6.56 -20.04 13.41
N LYS A 18 6.07 -20.02 12.17
CA LYS A 18 6.32 -18.92 11.23
C LYS A 18 5.02 -18.19 10.87
N PRO A 19 5.04 -16.86 10.77
CA PRO A 19 3.89 -16.13 10.25
C PRO A 19 3.64 -16.50 8.79
N ALA A 20 2.36 -16.55 8.41
CA ALA A 20 1.95 -16.68 7.01
C ALA A 20 2.11 -15.31 6.31
N ALA A 21 3.35 -14.89 6.12
CA ALA A 21 3.74 -13.56 5.68
C ALA A 21 3.48 -13.26 4.19
N ILE A 22 3.11 -14.26 3.40
CA ILE A 22 3.13 -14.15 1.94
C ILE A 22 2.08 -13.16 1.40
N LEU A 23 0.91 -13.10 2.04
CA LEU A 23 -0.15 -12.16 1.66
C LEU A 23 0.24 -10.72 2.02
N TYR A 24 0.77 -10.49 3.22
CA TYR A 24 1.21 -9.16 3.65
C TYR A 24 2.34 -8.60 2.78
N TRP A 25 3.27 -9.46 2.32
CA TRP A 25 4.28 -9.05 1.36
C TRP A 25 3.64 -8.69 0.01
N PHE A 26 2.79 -9.58 -0.54
CA PHE A 26 2.17 -9.33 -1.84
C PHE A 26 1.34 -8.04 -1.84
N PHE A 27 0.45 -7.87 -0.86
CA PHE A 27 -0.35 -6.66 -0.72
C PHE A 27 0.53 -5.45 -0.42
N GLY A 28 1.44 -5.55 0.56
CA GLY A 28 2.33 -4.42 0.91
C GLY A 28 3.15 -3.93 -0.28
N GLY A 29 3.74 -4.84 -1.05
CA GLY A 29 4.48 -4.53 -2.27
C GLY A 29 3.58 -3.93 -3.36
N LEU A 30 2.38 -4.48 -3.56
CA LEU A 30 1.41 -3.97 -4.54
C LEU A 30 0.96 -2.55 -4.19
N PHE A 31 0.66 -2.26 -2.93
CA PHE A 31 0.25 -0.93 -2.46
C PHE A 31 1.38 0.10 -2.63
N VAL A 32 2.61 -0.24 -2.24
CA VAL A 32 3.78 0.65 -2.43
C VAL A 32 4.04 0.89 -3.92
N ALA A 33 4.12 -0.16 -4.73
CA ALA A 33 4.35 -0.03 -6.17
C ALA A 33 3.22 0.76 -6.85
N GLY A 34 1.96 0.50 -6.48
CA GLY A 34 0.79 1.22 -6.97
C GLY A 34 0.82 2.71 -6.61
N GLY A 35 1.16 3.05 -5.36
CA GLY A 35 1.28 4.44 -4.92
C GLY A 35 2.40 5.19 -5.65
N VAL A 36 3.57 4.56 -5.82
CA VAL A 36 4.68 5.13 -6.60
C VAL A 36 4.30 5.32 -8.07
N LEU A 37 3.68 4.32 -8.68
CA LEU A 37 3.24 4.38 -10.08
C LEU A 37 2.19 5.48 -10.29
N LEU A 38 1.21 5.58 -9.39
CA LEU A 38 0.17 6.59 -9.41
C LEU A 38 0.77 8.00 -9.34
N ILE A 39 1.71 8.24 -8.42
CA ILE A 39 2.42 9.52 -8.31
C ILE A 39 3.25 9.79 -9.58
N ALA A 40 4.03 8.82 -10.05
CA ALA A 40 4.92 9.01 -11.18
C ALA A 40 4.18 9.33 -12.49
N THR A 41 2.99 8.77 -12.69
CA THR A 41 2.22 8.89 -13.94
C THR A 41 1.20 10.02 -13.92
N LEU A 42 0.51 10.23 -12.78
CA LEU A 42 -0.59 11.17 -12.69
C LEU A 42 -0.23 12.49 -12.01
N ALA A 43 0.83 12.56 -11.20
CA ALA A 43 1.18 13.79 -10.48
C ALA A 43 1.94 14.74 -11.41
N LYS A 44 1.18 15.63 -12.05
CA LYS A 44 1.73 16.61 -12.98
C LYS A 44 0.96 17.92 -12.95
N THR A 45 1.56 18.92 -13.56
CA THR A 45 0.95 20.22 -13.76
C THR A 45 0.98 20.55 -15.23
N THR A 46 -0.19 20.88 -15.76
CA THR A 46 -0.37 21.29 -17.14
C THR A 46 -0.81 22.73 -17.15
N THR A 47 -0.04 23.59 -17.79
CA THR A 47 -0.35 25.01 -17.96
C THR A 47 -0.28 25.35 -19.44
N PHE A 48 -1.41 25.73 -20.02
CA PHE A 48 -1.49 26.29 -21.35
C PHE A 48 -1.73 27.79 -21.24
N THR A 49 -0.83 28.60 -21.78
CA THR A 49 -0.91 30.07 -21.73
C THR A 49 -0.74 30.64 -23.12
N CYS A 50 -1.63 31.53 -23.54
CA CYS A 50 -1.46 32.35 -24.74
C CYS A 50 -1.46 33.83 -24.37
N ASN A 51 -0.50 34.59 -24.89
CA ASN A 51 -0.36 36.02 -24.63
C ASN A 51 -0.40 36.83 -25.95
N ARG A 52 -1.06 37.98 -25.93
CA ARG A 52 -1.11 38.98 -27.02
C ARG A 52 -0.52 40.34 -26.63
N VAL A 53 0.27 40.38 -25.55
CA VAL A 53 0.59 41.63 -24.84
C VAL A 53 1.55 42.55 -25.61
N GLU A 54 2.27 42.05 -26.63
CA GLU A 54 3.11 42.88 -27.51
C GLU A 54 2.95 42.51 -29.00
N PRO A 55 2.91 43.50 -29.93
CA PRO A 55 2.69 43.28 -31.37
C PRO A 55 3.70 42.35 -32.06
N THR A 56 4.84 42.14 -31.43
CA THR A 56 5.98 41.35 -31.95
C THR A 56 6.10 39.96 -31.33
N GLN A 57 5.33 39.62 -30.29
CA GLN A 57 5.45 38.33 -29.59
C GLN A 57 4.09 37.75 -29.16
N GLU A 58 3.19 37.54 -30.12
CA GLU A 58 2.02 36.69 -29.91
C GLU A 58 2.46 35.22 -29.80
N SER A 59 2.35 34.63 -28.62
CA SER A 59 2.81 33.26 -28.38
C SER A 59 1.89 32.46 -27.48
N CYS A 60 1.80 31.17 -27.76
CA CYS A 60 1.15 30.17 -26.95
C CYS A 60 2.19 29.18 -26.42
N GLN A 61 2.09 28.80 -25.15
CA GLN A 61 2.97 27.86 -24.49
C GLN A 61 2.18 26.80 -23.76
N LEU A 62 2.53 25.54 -23.97
CA LEU A 62 2.07 24.40 -23.18
C LEU A 62 3.23 23.90 -22.33
N ILE A 63 3.10 24.06 -21.03
CA ILE A 63 4.07 23.63 -20.02
C ILE A 63 3.47 22.43 -19.29
N THR A 64 4.11 21.28 -19.41
CA THR A 64 3.77 20.07 -18.64
C THR A 64 4.94 19.72 -17.73
N LYS A 65 4.73 19.73 -16.43
CA LYS A 65 5.73 19.37 -15.42
C LYS A 65 5.25 18.16 -14.62
N SER A 66 5.98 17.05 -14.70
CA SER A 66 5.83 15.89 -13.82
C SER A 66 7.15 15.59 -13.11
N ILE A 67 7.14 14.60 -12.23
CA ILE A 67 8.38 14.12 -11.56
C ILE A 67 9.37 13.55 -12.59
N LEU A 68 8.87 12.85 -13.62
CA LEU A 68 9.71 12.17 -14.60
C LEU A 68 10.14 13.06 -15.77
N LYS A 69 9.32 14.06 -16.12
CA LYS A 69 9.55 14.86 -17.33
C LYS A 69 9.01 16.27 -17.18
N SER A 70 9.82 17.24 -17.61
CA SER A 70 9.38 18.61 -17.86
C SER A 70 9.42 18.86 -19.36
N GLN A 71 8.31 19.28 -19.93
CA GLN A 71 8.19 19.62 -21.34
C GLN A 71 7.58 21.00 -21.50
N VAL A 72 8.19 21.80 -22.36
CA VAL A 72 7.65 23.08 -22.82
C VAL A 72 7.52 23.00 -24.33
N LYS A 73 6.32 23.27 -24.83
CA LYS A 73 6.07 23.46 -26.26
C LYS A 73 5.59 24.88 -26.46
N THR A 74 6.12 25.54 -27.47
CA THR A 74 5.83 26.94 -27.76
C THR A 74 5.44 27.05 -29.23
N TRP A 75 4.43 27.86 -29.49
CA TRP A 75 3.91 28.15 -30.81
C TRP A 75 3.69 29.64 -30.96
N ASN A 76 3.77 30.13 -32.18
CA ASN A 76 3.20 31.42 -32.52
C ASN A 76 1.67 31.33 -32.44
N LEU A 77 0.98 32.41 -32.08
CA LEU A 77 -0.50 32.37 -31.97
C LEU A 77 -1.16 31.93 -33.28
N LYS A 78 -0.59 32.31 -34.43
CA LYS A 78 -1.09 31.95 -35.77
C LYS A 78 -0.93 30.47 -36.11
N GLU A 79 -0.05 29.75 -35.41
CA GLU A 79 0.15 28.31 -35.61
C GLU A 79 -0.91 27.48 -34.90
N VAL A 80 -1.67 28.09 -33.99
CA VAL A 80 -2.76 27.45 -33.25
C VAL A 80 -4.08 27.70 -33.98
N ILE A 81 -4.59 26.65 -34.64
CA ILE A 81 -5.81 26.70 -35.46
C ILE A 81 -7.06 26.59 -34.58
N GLY A 82 -7.00 25.79 -33.51
CA GLY A 82 -8.14 25.53 -32.65
C GLY A 82 -7.88 24.49 -31.57
N ALA A 83 -8.93 24.11 -30.86
CA ALA A 83 -8.92 22.98 -29.93
C ALA A 83 -10.21 22.16 -30.05
N LYS A 84 -10.12 20.85 -29.84
CA LYS A 84 -11.28 19.95 -29.83
C LYS A 84 -11.05 18.75 -28.91
N LEU A 85 -12.12 18.02 -28.63
CA LEU A 85 -11.99 16.66 -28.11
C LEU A 85 -11.66 15.75 -29.28
N ASP A 86 -10.68 14.88 -29.09
CA ASP A 86 -10.46 13.78 -30.00
C ASP A 86 -11.38 12.62 -29.63
N THR A 87 -12.47 12.47 -30.38
CA THR A 87 -13.45 11.39 -30.19
C THR A 87 -13.02 10.07 -30.84
N SER A 88 -11.95 10.08 -31.64
CA SER A 88 -11.44 8.87 -32.28
C SER A 88 -10.61 7.99 -31.34
N THR A 89 -10.09 8.59 -30.26
CA THR A 89 -9.26 7.90 -29.28
C THR A 89 -9.86 8.05 -27.89
N THR A 90 -10.15 6.94 -27.21
CA THR A 90 -10.51 6.95 -25.79
C THR A 90 -9.25 6.76 -24.95
N ALA A 91 -8.86 7.80 -24.21
CA ALA A 91 -7.82 7.73 -23.19
C ALA A 91 -8.48 7.50 -21.82
N GLY A 92 -8.86 6.25 -21.55
CA GLY A 92 -9.71 5.90 -20.40
C GLY A 92 -11.19 6.22 -20.64
N ASN A 93 -11.90 6.71 -19.61
CA ASN A 93 -13.33 7.07 -19.67
C ASN A 93 -13.60 8.49 -20.23
N SER A 94 -12.58 9.17 -20.78
CA SER A 94 -12.72 10.55 -21.26
C SER A 94 -11.95 10.76 -22.56
N TYR A 95 -12.52 11.57 -23.45
CA TYR A 95 -11.87 11.97 -24.69
C TYR A 95 -10.74 12.97 -24.40
N PRO A 96 -9.54 12.79 -24.97
CA PRO A 96 -8.45 13.72 -24.75
C PRO A 96 -8.75 15.07 -25.42
N LEU A 97 -8.36 16.15 -24.74
CA LEU A 97 -8.36 17.49 -25.31
C LEU A 97 -7.13 17.62 -26.20
N VAL A 98 -7.32 17.97 -27.47
CA VAL A 98 -6.23 18.18 -28.43
C VAL A 98 -6.24 19.61 -28.94
N LEU A 99 -5.05 20.20 -28.99
CA LEU A 99 -4.75 21.44 -29.67
C LEU A 99 -4.48 21.14 -31.15
N LEU A 100 -5.15 21.85 -32.04
CA LEU A 100 -4.92 21.76 -33.47
C LEU A 100 -3.91 22.84 -33.85
N THR A 101 -2.76 22.41 -34.35
CA THR A 101 -1.69 23.28 -34.84
C THR A 101 -1.40 23.01 -36.30
N ASN A 102 -0.64 23.90 -36.96
CA ASN A 102 -0.20 23.69 -38.34
C ASN A 102 0.59 22.39 -38.53
N ASP A 103 1.33 21.97 -37.50
CA ASP A 103 2.15 20.75 -37.51
C ASP A 103 1.37 19.49 -37.06
N GLY A 104 0.07 19.63 -36.80
CA GLY A 104 -0.82 18.54 -36.39
C GLY A 104 -1.44 18.72 -35.00
N SER A 105 -1.94 17.61 -34.45
CA SER A 105 -2.67 17.59 -33.18
C SER A 105 -1.75 17.34 -31.99
N VAL A 106 -1.82 18.20 -30.97
CA VAL A 106 -1.03 18.10 -29.74
C VAL A 106 -1.96 17.90 -28.54
N PRO A 107 -1.86 16.79 -27.79
CA PRO A 107 -2.72 16.58 -26.64
C PRO A 107 -2.39 17.55 -25.50
N ILE A 108 -3.43 18.10 -24.88
CA ILE A 108 -3.37 18.83 -23.61
C ILE A 108 -3.89 17.88 -22.53
N ASP A 109 -2.95 17.41 -21.71
CA ASP A 109 -3.22 16.38 -20.72
C ASP A 109 -3.78 16.99 -19.42
N LEU A 110 -5.11 16.96 -19.33
CA LEU A 110 -5.90 17.37 -18.17
C LEU A 110 -6.45 16.10 -17.50
N VAL A 111 -5.78 15.66 -16.43
CA VAL A 111 -6.06 14.42 -15.69
C VAL A 111 -7.31 14.55 -14.83
N ASN A 112 -7.56 15.73 -14.26
CA ASN A 112 -8.70 15.94 -13.37
C ASN A 112 -9.99 16.30 -14.12
N ALA A 113 -9.89 16.72 -15.37
CA ALA A 113 -11.04 17.16 -16.17
C ALA A 113 -11.75 15.97 -16.84
N ASP A 114 -13.06 15.88 -16.64
CA ASP A 114 -13.93 15.02 -17.44
C ASP A 114 -14.13 15.56 -18.88
N SER A 115 -14.88 14.82 -19.70
CA SER A 115 -15.11 15.21 -21.10
C SER A 115 -15.86 16.55 -21.23
N THR A 116 -16.81 16.85 -20.35
CA THR A 116 -17.58 18.12 -20.36
C THR A 116 -16.70 19.30 -20.01
N HIS A 117 -15.84 19.16 -19.01
CA HIS A 117 -14.86 20.17 -18.61
C HIS A 117 -13.83 20.39 -19.73
N LYS A 118 -13.31 19.31 -20.33
CA LYS A 118 -12.41 19.40 -21.49
C LYS A 118 -13.06 20.10 -22.68
N GLU A 119 -14.35 19.86 -22.93
CA GLU A 119 -15.08 20.51 -24.02
C GLU A 119 -15.29 22.00 -23.73
N SER A 120 -15.60 22.35 -22.48
CA SER A 120 -15.65 23.74 -22.03
C SER A 120 -14.30 24.45 -22.25
N LYS A 121 -13.18 23.80 -21.92
CA LYS A 121 -11.83 24.33 -22.19
C LYS A 121 -11.52 24.46 -23.68
N ALA A 122 -11.93 23.50 -24.51
CA ALA A 122 -11.79 23.59 -25.97
C ALA A 122 -12.55 24.81 -26.53
N ARG A 123 -13.78 25.02 -26.07
CA ARG A 123 -14.59 26.20 -26.42
C ARG A 123 -13.93 27.49 -25.97
N GLN A 124 -13.35 27.53 -24.77
CA GLN A 124 -12.61 28.68 -24.25
C GLN A 124 -11.40 29.02 -25.13
N ILE A 125 -10.62 28.02 -25.55
CA ILE A 125 -9.50 28.21 -26.48
C ILE A 125 -9.99 28.76 -27.82
N ASN A 126 -11.03 28.15 -28.41
CA ASN A 126 -11.57 28.59 -29.70
C ASN A 126 -12.18 30.01 -29.63
N ALA A 127 -12.81 30.38 -28.52
CA ALA A 127 -13.34 31.71 -28.30
C ALA A 127 -12.21 32.75 -28.22
N PHE A 128 -11.14 32.45 -27.47
CA PHE A 128 -9.95 33.29 -27.40
C PHE A 128 -9.32 33.48 -28.78
N LEU A 129 -9.14 32.41 -29.56
CA LEU A 129 -8.56 32.48 -30.91
C LEU A 129 -9.39 33.35 -31.87
N LYS A 130 -10.72 33.31 -31.76
CA LYS A 130 -11.64 34.13 -32.58
C LYS A 130 -11.74 35.59 -32.13
N ASN A 131 -11.67 35.85 -30.82
CA ASN A 131 -11.85 37.18 -30.25
C ASN A 131 -10.50 37.84 -29.98
N SER A 132 -10.11 38.82 -30.81
CA SER A 132 -8.83 39.53 -30.69
C SER A 132 -8.71 40.46 -29.47
N ARG A 133 -9.80 40.70 -28.73
CA ARG A 133 -9.83 41.64 -27.60
C ARG A 133 -9.29 41.08 -26.29
N GLU A 134 -9.23 39.76 -26.14
CA GLU A 134 -8.70 39.14 -24.92
C GLU A 134 -7.16 39.09 -24.98
N PRO A 135 -6.46 39.75 -24.03
CA PRO A 135 -5.00 39.85 -24.09
C PRO A 135 -4.28 38.57 -23.66
N LYS A 136 -4.95 37.71 -22.89
CA LYS A 136 -4.33 36.52 -22.30
C LYS A 136 -5.36 35.42 -22.04
N LEU A 137 -4.98 34.17 -22.33
CA LEU A 137 -5.68 32.97 -21.93
C LEU A 137 -4.75 32.11 -21.07
N ILE A 138 -5.23 31.63 -19.92
CA ILE A 138 -4.52 30.68 -19.07
C ILE A 138 -5.45 29.53 -18.72
N ILE A 139 -5.02 28.31 -19.04
CA ILE A 139 -5.64 27.08 -18.58
C ILE A 139 -4.59 26.38 -17.73
N HIS A 140 -4.87 26.22 -16.45
CA HIS A 140 -3.98 25.62 -15.48
C HIS A 140 -4.70 24.48 -14.78
N GLU A 141 -4.04 23.33 -14.70
CA GLU A 141 -4.47 22.20 -13.90
C GLU A 141 -3.28 21.64 -13.14
N ASP A 142 -3.47 21.42 -11.84
CA ASP A 142 -2.51 20.75 -10.98
C ASP A 142 -3.14 19.48 -10.38
N SER A 143 -2.82 18.33 -10.97
CA SER A 143 -3.30 17.03 -10.47
C SER A 143 -2.55 16.58 -9.21
N ARG A 144 -1.39 17.18 -8.92
CA ARG A 144 -0.55 16.84 -7.76
C ARG A 144 -1.30 16.98 -6.43
N LEU A 145 -2.25 17.93 -6.36
CA LEU A 145 -3.03 18.21 -5.14
C LEU A 145 -3.81 16.99 -4.63
N TRP A 146 -4.33 16.15 -5.52
CA TRP A 146 -5.03 14.91 -5.14
C TRP A 146 -4.14 13.67 -5.29
N THR A 147 -3.28 13.63 -6.31
CA THR A 147 -2.44 12.47 -6.57
C THR A 147 -1.40 12.23 -5.47
N TYR A 148 -0.79 13.27 -4.90
CA TYR A 148 0.17 13.12 -3.80
C TYR A 148 -0.42 12.53 -2.52
N PRO A 149 -1.49 13.08 -1.92
CA PRO A 149 -2.04 12.52 -0.70
C PRO A 149 -2.53 11.08 -0.89
N LEU A 150 -3.18 10.78 -2.02
CA LEU A 150 -3.63 9.42 -2.32
C LEU A 150 -2.44 8.45 -2.50
N GLY A 151 -1.42 8.84 -3.27
CA GLY A 151 -0.24 8.00 -3.48
C GLY A 151 0.57 7.79 -2.20
N LEU A 152 0.74 8.83 -1.38
CA LEU A 152 1.40 8.72 -0.07
C LEU A 152 0.61 7.83 0.88
N PHE A 153 -0.72 7.91 0.87
CA PHE A 153 -1.58 7.02 1.64
C PHE A 153 -1.38 5.55 1.24
N LEU A 154 -1.32 5.24 -0.06
CA LEU A 154 -1.05 3.88 -0.56
C LEU A 154 0.35 3.39 -0.17
N ILE A 155 1.37 4.25 -0.26
CA ILE A 155 2.73 3.91 0.16
C ILE A 155 2.78 3.65 1.66
N ALA A 156 2.16 4.51 2.47
CA ALA A 156 2.13 4.38 3.91
C ALA A 156 1.39 3.10 4.35
N SER A 157 0.23 2.80 3.76
CA SER A 157 -0.51 1.57 4.08
C SER A 157 0.28 0.31 3.71
N GLY A 158 0.91 0.30 2.53
CA GLY A 158 1.78 -0.79 2.11
C GLY A 158 3.01 -0.96 3.00
N ALA A 159 3.64 0.15 3.43
CA ALA A 159 4.75 0.13 4.37
C ALA A 159 4.35 -0.44 5.73
N VAL A 160 3.16 -0.09 6.25
CA VAL A 160 2.64 -0.66 7.50
C VAL A 160 2.46 -2.17 7.39
N CYS A 161 1.92 -2.68 6.28
CA CYS A 161 1.81 -4.13 6.06
C CYS A 161 3.18 -4.84 6.07
N ILE A 162 4.19 -4.24 5.43
CA ILE A 162 5.54 -4.78 5.39
C ILE A 162 6.18 -4.74 6.79
N ILE A 163 6.07 -3.61 7.50
CA ILE A 163 6.60 -3.46 8.86
C ILE A 163 5.94 -4.46 9.81
N TYR A 164 4.61 -4.60 9.76
CA TYR A 164 3.89 -5.58 10.58
C TYR A 164 4.36 -7.01 10.32
N MET A 165 4.63 -7.34 9.05
CA MET A 165 5.22 -8.63 8.70
C MET A 165 6.62 -8.81 9.31
N LEU A 166 7.48 -7.80 9.23
CA LEU A 166 8.84 -7.82 9.79
C LEU A 166 8.86 -7.88 11.34
N MET A 167 7.86 -7.29 11.99
CA MET A 167 7.69 -7.35 13.44
C MET A 167 7.22 -8.73 13.92
N ASN A 168 6.40 -9.42 13.12
CA ASN A 168 5.95 -10.77 13.43
C ASN A 168 7.07 -11.77 13.19
N GLY A 169 7.80 -12.01 14.26
CA GLY A 169 8.98 -12.85 14.30
C GLY A 169 8.73 -14.35 14.16
N ILE A 170 9.82 -15.10 14.03
CA ILE A 170 9.80 -16.55 14.18
C ILE A 170 9.74 -16.88 15.67
N ILE A 171 8.82 -17.75 16.08
CA ILE A 171 8.77 -18.28 17.45
C ILE A 171 9.36 -19.69 17.42
N ILE A 172 10.32 -19.95 18.30
CA ILE A 172 10.93 -21.26 18.49
C ILE A 172 10.60 -21.70 19.91
N CYS A 173 9.88 -22.81 20.04
CA CYS A 173 9.59 -23.41 21.34
C CYS A 173 10.46 -24.67 21.49
N ILE A 174 11.15 -24.80 22.62
CA ILE A 174 12.00 -25.94 22.95
C ILE A 174 11.54 -26.46 24.30
N PHE A 175 11.13 -27.72 24.35
CA PHE A 175 10.73 -28.41 25.58
C PHE A 175 11.68 -29.59 25.77
N ASP A 176 12.50 -29.54 26.81
CA ASP A 176 13.53 -30.55 27.12
C ASP A 176 13.28 -31.17 28.49
N LYS A 177 12.83 -32.43 28.50
CA LYS A 177 12.54 -33.20 29.72
C LYS A 177 13.80 -33.61 30.48
N THR A 178 14.95 -33.69 29.82
CA THR A 178 16.21 -34.04 30.50
C THR A 178 16.70 -32.89 31.36
N LEU A 179 16.49 -31.65 30.90
CA LEU A 179 16.86 -30.43 31.60
C LEU A 179 15.71 -29.82 32.40
N ASP A 180 14.53 -30.46 32.40
CA ASP A 180 13.29 -29.94 32.99
C ASP A 180 13.00 -28.49 32.55
N LYS A 181 13.21 -28.18 31.26
CA LYS A 181 13.25 -26.81 30.76
C LYS A 181 12.35 -26.59 29.53
N ALA A 182 11.53 -25.56 29.61
CA ALA A 182 10.80 -24.97 28.49
C ALA A 182 11.43 -23.63 28.12
N THR A 183 11.74 -23.44 26.84
CA THR A 183 12.31 -22.21 26.29
C THR A 183 11.43 -21.72 25.14
N ILE A 184 10.95 -20.48 25.23
CA ILE A 184 10.22 -19.80 24.17
C ILE A 184 11.09 -18.65 23.69
N GLU A 185 11.58 -18.79 22.47
CA GLU A 185 12.41 -17.80 21.80
C GLU A 185 11.59 -17.08 20.72
N ARG A 186 11.42 -15.78 20.87
CA ARG A 186 10.72 -14.92 19.90
C ARG A 186 11.75 -14.07 19.19
N LYS A 187 11.94 -14.31 17.88
CA LYS A 187 12.89 -13.56 17.03
C LYS A 187 12.16 -12.58 16.16
N GLY A 188 12.06 -11.32 16.59
CA GLY A 188 11.57 -10.22 15.76
C GLY A 188 12.71 -9.43 15.11
N TRP A 189 12.37 -8.41 14.33
CA TRP A 189 13.36 -7.47 13.80
C TRP A 189 14.03 -6.64 14.91
N LEU A 190 13.30 -6.28 15.98
CA LEU A 190 13.81 -5.46 17.09
C LEU A 190 14.65 -6.24 18.12
N GLY A 191 14.83 -7.55 17.93
CA GLY A 191 15.66 -8.36 18.81
C GLY A 191 15.10 -9.75 19.09
N LYS A 192 15.78 -10.42 20.00
CA LYS A 192 15.44 -11.77 20.47
C LYS A 192 14.96 -11.66 21.91
N GLU A 193 13.74 -12.09 22.15
CA GLU A 193 13.22 -12.31 23.50
C GLU A 193 13.28 -13.80 23.80
N VAL A 194 13.78 -14.17 24.99
CA VAL A 194 13.81 -15.56 25.45
C VAL A 194 13.12 -15.61 26.80
N VAL A 195 12.08 -16.44 26.88
CA VAL A 195 11.41 -16.76 28.13
C VAL A 195 11.72 -18.21 28.47
N GLU A 196 12.15 -18.45 29.70
CA GLU A 196 12.46 -19.78 30.21
C GLU A 196 11.56 -20.11 31.40
N ALA A 197 11.10 -21.34 31.46
CA ALA A 197 10.33 -21.89 32.57
C ALA A 197 10.70 -23.35 32.80
N LYS A 198 10.42 -23.88 33.99
CA LYS A 198 10.57 -25.32 34.22
C LYS A 198 9.41 -26.10 33.63
N LEU A 199 9.68 -27.28 33.09
CA LEU A 199 8.60 -28.13 32.57
C LEU A 199 7.67 -28.59 33.69
N SER A 200 8.23 -28.92 34.86
CA SER A 200 7.47 -29.30 36.05
C SER A 200 6.53 -28.21 36.56
N GLU A 201 6.79 -26.95 36.23
CA GLU A 201 5.95 -25.83 36.63
C GLU A 201 4.77 -25.61 35.70
N ILE A 202 4.72 -26.27 34.53
CA ILE A 202 3.61 -26.13 33.58
C ILE A 202 2.47 -27.04 34.04
N SER A 203 1.37 -26.44 34.50
CA SER A 203 0.19 -27.14 34.98
C SER A 203 -0.83 -27.43 33.86
N GLY A 204 -0.78 -26.68 32.77
CA GLY A 204 -1.71 -26.87 31.65
C GLY A 204 -1.45 -25.96 30.46
N LEU A 205 -2.22 -26.19 29.40
CA LEU A 205 -2.22 -25.42 28.16
C LEU A 205 -3.64 -24.90 27.91
N ASN A 206 -3.75 -23.67 27.40
CA ASN A 206 -5.03 -23.11 26.96
C ASN A 206 -4.89 -22.32 25.66
N ILE A 207 -6.01 -22.18 24.96
CA ILE A 207 -6.15 -21.27 23.83
C ILE A 207 -6.92 -20.05 24.31
N ASP A 208 -6.32 -18.87 24.17
CA ASP A 208 -6.95 -17.59 24.44
C ASP A 208 -7.47 -17.00 23.13
N ALA A 209 -8.79 -16.79 23.05
CA ALA A 209 -9.48 -16.33 21.85
C ALA A 209 -9.77 -14.83 21.95
N VAL A 210 -9.20 -14.05 21.04
CA VAL A 210 -9.38 -12.60 20.97
C VAL A 210 -10.27 -12.27 19.77
N ALA A 211 -11.44 -11.71 20.07
CA ALA A 211 -12.29 -11.13 19.04
C ALA A 211 -11.67 -9.85 18.50
N ILE A 212 -11.47 -9.79 17.19
CA ILE A 212 -11.01 -8.61 16.47
C ILE A 212 -12.20 -8.09 15.68
N ASP A 213 -12.76 -6.98 16.17
CA ASP A 213 -13.77 -6.23 15.45
C ASP A 213 -13.13 -5.55 14.25
N THR A 214 -13.53 -5.97 13.05
CA THR A 214 -13.06 -5.33 11.83
C THR A 214 -13.92 -4.11 11.52
N VAL A 215 -13.33 -3.13 10.84
CA VAL A 215 -14.02 -1.90 10.38
C VAL A 215 -15.21 -2.23 9.46
N THR A 216 -15.24 -3.42 8.87
CA THR A 216 -16.34 -3.94 8.03
C THR A 216 -17.49 -4.57 8.84
N GLY A 217 -17.47 -4.51 10.18
CA GLY A 217 -18.49 -5.10 11.04
C GLY A 217 -18.47 -6.63 11.11
N THR A 218 -17.39 -7.24 10.60
CA THR A 218 -17.17 -8.69 10.60
C THR A 218 -16.29 -9.03 11.79
N SER A 219 -16.77 -9.82 12.75
CA SER A 219 -15.92 -10.31 13.84
C SER A 219 -15.00 -11.38 13.29
N SER A 220 -13.69 -11.20 13.48
CA SER A 220 -12.69 -12.24 13.20
C SER A 220 -12.04 -12.64 14.51
N THR A 221 -11.93 -13.93 14.78
CA THR A 221 -11.28 -14.41 16.01
C THR A 221 -9.85 -14.78 15.72
N SER A 222 -8.92 -14.23 16.49
CA SER A 222 -7.53 -14.64 16.48
C SER A 222 -7.15 -15.27 17.82
N TYR A 223 -6.27 -16.26 17.78
CA TYR A 223 -5.98 -17.10 18.92
C TYR A 223 -4.54 -16.92 19.38
N ASN A 224 -4.30 -17.08 20.68
CA ASN A 224 -2.98 -17.23 21.28
C ASN A 224 -2.94 -18.52 22.10
N ILE A 225 -1.74 -19.08 22.27
CA ILE A 225 -1.54 -20.30 23.08
C ILE A 225 -0.83 -19.90 24.36
N VAL A 226 -1.37 -20.37 25.48
CA VAL A 226 -0.93 -20.00 26.82
C VAL A 226 -0.45 -21.24 27.56
N LEU A 227 0.76 -21.17 28.11
CA LEU A 227 1.26 -22.12 29.10
C LEU A 227 0.90 -21.58 30.49
N ASN A 228 0.06 -22.32 31.20
CA ASN A 228 -0.30 -21.99 32.58
C ASN A 228 0.75 -22.60 33.50
N LEU A 229 1.32 -21.79 34.39
CA LEU A 229 2.25 -22.24 35.41
C LEU A 229 1.49 -22.52 36.72
N VAL A 230 2.02 -23.42 37.55
CA VAL A 230 1.52 -23.70 38.92
C VAL A 230 1.54 -22.43 39.80
N SER A 231 2.34 -21.42 39.45
CA SER A 231 2.43 -20.14 40.16
C SER A 231 1.35 -19.11 39.74
N ASP A 232 0.30 -19.53 39.03
CA ASP A 232 -0.73 -18.68 38.41
C ASP A 232 -0.17 -17.65 37.40
N LYS A 233 1.07 -17.84 36.95
CA LYS A 233 1.68 -17.06 35.87
C LYS A 233 1.38 -17.71 34.52
N ASN A 234 1.16 -16.88 33.52
CA ASN A 234 0.89 -17.32 32.16
C ASN A 234 2.03 -16.94 31.23
N ILE A 235 2.52 -17.90 30.45
CA ILE A 235 3.48 -17.64 29.37
C ILE A 235 2.78 -17.81 28.04
N TYR A 236 2.58 -16.69 27.34
CA TYR A 236 2.05 -16.69 25.99
C TYR A 236 3.13 -17.15 25.00
N LEU A 237 2.79 -18.05 24.08
CA LEU A 237 3.73 -18.45 23.03
C LEU A 237 4.06 -17.25 22.13
N ALA A 238 3.06 -16.48 21.72
CA ALA A 238 3.20 -15.27 20.90
C ALA A 238 2.90 -14.00 21.70
N ALA A 239 3.52 -12.88 21.30
CA ALA A 239 3.30 -11.57 21.91
C ALA A 239 1.89 -11.00 21.67
N GLY A 240 1.12 -11.60 20.77
CA GLY A 240 -0.26 -11.26 20.47
C GLY A 240 -0.99 -12.43 19.82
N PRO A 241 -2.32 -12.33 19.60
CA PRO A 241 -3.09 -13.37 18.95
C PRO A 241 -2.68 -13.44 17.47
N MET A 242 -2.06 -14.56 17.08
CA MET A 242 -1.45 -14.76 15.75
C MET A 242 -1.80 -16.12 15.13
N PHE A 243 -2.53 -16.95 15.85
CA PHE A 243 -2.96 -18.27 15.41
C PHE A 243 -4.37 -18.19 14.82
N THR A 244 -4.60 -18.99 13.78
CA THR A 244 -5.95 -19.43 13.39
C THR A 244 -6.38 -20.56 14.32
N ALA A 245 -7.68 -20.85 14.42
CA ALA A 245 -8.20 -21.95 15.26
C ALA A 245 -7.46 -23.27 14.97
N GLU A 246 -7.41 -23.67 13.70
CA GLU A 246 -6.71 -24.89 13.25
C GLU A 246 -5.22 -24.89 13.65
N SER A 247 -4.50 -23.77 13.45
CA SER A 247 -3.08 -23.71 13.80
C SER A 247 -2.84 -23.70 15.31
N ALA A 248 -3.78 -23.16 16.08
CA ALA A 248 -3.72 -23.13 17.54
C ALA A 248 -3.92 -24.53 18.10
N GLU A 249 -4.96 -25.24 17.64
CA GLU A 249 -5.26 -26.63 17.99
C GLU A 249 -4.10 -27.55 17.66
N GLN A 250 -3.61 -27.54 16.41
CA GLN A 250 -2.47 -28.37 16.00
C GLN A 250 -1.21 -28.14 16.86
N THR A 251 -0.97 -26.88 17.25
CA THR A 251 0.19 -26.54 18.09
C THR A 251 -0.05 -26.96 19.54
N LEU A 252 -1.25 -26.77 20.07
CA LEU A 252 -1.63 -27.20 21.40
C LEU A 252 -1.52 -28.72 21.53
N ASP A 253 -2.09 -29.46 20.59
CA ASP A 253 -2.06 -30.93 20.56
C ASP A 253 -0.63 -31.47 20.53
N ALA A 254 0.25 -30.86 19.72
CA ALA A 254 1.65 -31.25 19.63
C ALA A 254 2.39 -31.07 20.97
N ILE A 255 2.11 -29.98 21.70
CA ILE A 255 2.74 -29.71 23.00
C ILE A 255 2.10 -30.59 24.08
N ALA A 256 0.77 -30.67 24.15
CA ALA A 256 0.03 -31.46 25.13
C ALA A 256 0.41 -32.95 25.04
N SER A 257 0.46 -33.50 23.82
CA SER A 257 0.88 -34.89 23.58
C SER A 257 2.32 -35.15 24.05
N PHE A 258 3.22 -34.18 23.88
CA PHE A 258 4.60 -34.33 24.35
C PHE A 258 4.70 -34.24 25.87
N LEU A 259 3.97 -33.31 26.49
CA LEU A 259 3.99 -33.10 27.94
C LEU A 259 3.14 -34.11 28.71
N LYS A 260 2.29 -34.88 28.02
CA LYS A 260 1.29 -35.79 28.61
C LYS A 260 0.35 -35.04 29.57
N LEU A 261 -0.09 -33.87 29.13
CA LEU A 261 -1.12 -33.09 29.82
C LEU A 261 -2.47 -33.49 29.21
N ASP A 262 -3.42 -33.85 30.08
CA ASP A 262 -4.81 -34.17 29.72
C ASP A 262 -5.66 -32.90 29.55
#